data_AF-A0A6G1SYD2-F1
#
_entry.id   AF-A0A6G1SYD2-F1
#
_cell.length_a   1.000
_cell.length_b   1.000
_cell.length_c   1.000
_cell.angle_alpha   90.00
_cell.angle_beta   90.00
_cell.angle_gamma   90.00
#
_symmetry.space_group_name_H-M   'P 1'
#
loop_
_entity.id
_entity.type
_entity.pdbx_description
1 polymer ?
#
loop_
_entity_poly.entity_id
_entity_poly.type
_entity_poly.pdbx_seq_one_letter_code
_entity_poly.pdbx_strand_id
1 'polypeptide(L)'
;MARGPFRLQQVLDHKRREEEAKTLELASLAAEQRRLEDDLHRLREQEEQQLASLSAVGQTGAIDASRVDRALSYLDAIEASISKQLAHVAALESRVSASREALVGILKEKQLLERLREQHAGEAREAQQRRETDQSDEMASQRHIRRTREGA
;
A
#
# COMPACT_ATOMS: atom_id res chain seq x y z
N MET A 1 36.26 -8.89 18.58
CA MET A 1 35.39 -9.66 17.66
C MET A 1 34.54 -8.72 16.81
N ALA A 2 34.74 -8.67 15.49
CA ALA A 2 33.90 -7.87 14.58
C ALA A 2 32.42 -8.20 14.81
N ARG A 3 31.59 -7.18 15.04
CA ARG A 3 30.16 -7.40 15.20
C ARG A 3 29.64 -7.89 13.85
N GLY A 4 29.08 -9.10 13.83
CA GLY A 4 28.61 -9.76 12.61
C GLY A 4 27.46 -9.02 11.91
N PRO A 5 26.98 -9.54 10.77
CA PRO A 5 25.89 -8.92 10.00
C PRO A 5 24.63 -8.72 10.85
N PHE A 6 23.81 -7.74 10.49
CA PHE A 6 22.56 -7.43 11.18
C PHE A 6 21.64 -8.66 11.20
N ARG A 7 21.36 -9.16 12.41
CA ARG A 7 20.67 -10.45 12.61
C ARG A 7 19.24 -10.49 12.05
N LEU A 8 18.59 -9.33 11.93
CA LEU A 8 17.21 -9.22 11.45
C LEU A 8 17.12 -8.78 9.98
N GLN A 9 18.21 -8.90 9.21
CA GLN A 9 18.22 -8.49 7.81
C GLN A 9 17.16 -9.26 6.99
N GLN A 10 17.03 -10.57 7.20
CA GLN A 10 16.01 -11.38 6.52
C GLN A 10 14.57 -10.93 6.85
N VAL A 11 14.32 -10.51 8.09
CA VAL A 11 13.01 -10.01 8.52
C VAL A 11 12.71 -8.67 7.84
N LEU A 12 13.70 -7.78 7.77
CA LEU A 12 13.59 -6.51 7.06
C LEU A 12 13.31 -6.72 5.55
N ASP A 13 14.00 -7.66 4.93
CA ASP A 13 13.81 -7.98 3.51
C ASP A 13 12.46 -8.66 3.24
N HIS A 14 11.92 -9.39 4.22
CA HIS A 14 10.55 -9.87 4.16
C HIS A 14 9.54 -8.72 4.24
N LYS A 15 9.71 -7.79 5.18
CA LYS A 15 8.82 -6.62 5.33
C LYS A 15 8.78 -5.72 4.09
N ARG A 16 9.92 -5.57 3.39
CA ARG A 16 9.98 -4.86 2.10
C ARG A 16 9.15 -5.55 1.02
N ARG A 17 9.24 -6.88 0.93
CA ARG A 17 8.42 -7.65 -0.01
C ARG A 17 6.93 -7.59 0.35
N GLU A 18 6.58 -7.60 1.63
CA GLU A 18 5.19 -7.42 2.07
C GLU A 18 4.64 -6.03 1.70
N GLU A 19 5.45 -4.97 1.87
CA GLU A 19 5.10 -3.60 1.44
C GLU A 19 4.87 -3.53 -0.07
N GLU A 20 5.78 -4.09 -0.87
CA GLU A 20 5.64 -4.15 -2.33
C GLU A 20 4.36 -4.88 -2.76
N ALA A 21 4.11 -6.05 -2.16
CA ALA A 21 2.91 -6.85 -2.44
C ALA A 21 1.63 -6.08 -2.08
N LYS A 22 1.59 -5.42 -0.92
CA LYS A 22 0.42 -4.62 -0.50
C LYS A 22 0.20 -3.38 -1.35
N THR A 23 1.28 -2.76 -1.82
CA THR A 23 1.20 -1.63 -2.74
C THR A 23 0.60 -2.06 -4.08
N LEU A 24 1.03 -3.22 -4.61
CA LEU A 24 0.45 -3.80 -5.82
C LEU A 24 -1.03 -4.16 -5.64
N GLU A 25 -1.38 -4.75 -4.50
CA GLU A 25 -2.78 -5.05 -4.15
C GLU A 25 -3.64 -3.79 -4.13
N LEU A 26 -3.18 -2.71 -3.49
CA LEU A 26 -3.89 -1.43 -3.48
C LEU A 26 -4.05 -0.84 -4.88
N ALA A 27 -3.04 -0.96 -5.75
CA ALA A 27 -3.15 -0.54 -7.15
C ALA A 27 -4.21 -1.34 -7.91
N SER A 28 -4.28 -2.66 -7.69
CA SER A 28 -5.33 -3.51 -8.25
C SER A 28 -6.71 -3.12 -7.75
N LEU A 29 -6.87 -2.88 -6.44
CA LEU A 29 -8.14 -2.46 -5.85
C LEU A 29 -8.59 -1.09 -6.38
N ALA A 30 -7.66 -0.15 -6.59
CA ALA A 30 -7.97 1.15 -7.18
C ALA A 30 -8.44 1.02 -8.65
N ALA A 31 -7.83 0.11 -9.43
CA ALA A 31 -8.28 -0.16 -10.78
C ALA A 31 -9.67 -0.82 -10.81
N GLU A 32 -9.93 -1.75 -9.88
CA GLU A 32 -11.25 -2.37 -9.68
C GLU A 32 -12.30 -1.31 -9.30
N GLN A 33 -11.97 -0.40 -8.39
CA GLN A 33 -12.85 0.67 -7.93
C GLN A 33 -13.29 1.55 -9.09
N ARG A 34 -12.34 2.00 -9.90
CA ARG A 34 -12.63 2.83 -11.07
C ARG A 34 -13.57 2.13 -12.05
N ARG A 35 -13.38 0.82 -12.29
CA ARG A 35 -14.29 0.04 -13.14
C ARG A 35 -15.69 -0.02 -12.56
N LEU A 36 -15.82 -0.26 -11.25
CA LEU A 36 -17.13 -0.33 -10.62
C LEU A 36 -17.86 1.02 -10.64
N GLU A 37 -17.13 2.12 -10.48
CA GLU A 37 -17.65 3.49 -10.59
C GLU A 37 -18.11 3.80 -12.03
N ASP A 38 -17.31 3.43 -13.04
CA ASP A 38 -17.66 3.58 -14.46
C ASP A 38 -18.93 2.78 -14.81
N ASP A 39 -19.05 1.54 -14.32
CA ASP A 39 -20.23 0.71 -14.55
C ASP A 39 -21.48 1.27 -13.86
N LEU A 40 -21.33 1.78 -12.63
CA LEU A 40 -22.42 2.45 -11.92
C LEU A 40 -22.88 3.71 -12.66
N HIS A 41 -21.93 4.48 -13.20
CA HIS A 41 -22.25 5.67 -13.99
C HIS A 41 -23.06 5.32 -15.24
N ARG A 42 -22.64 4.29 -15.98
CA ARG A 42 -23.39 3.80 -17.15
C ARG A 42 -24.80 3.34 -16.82
N LEU A 43 -24.98 2.63 -15.70
CA LEU A 43 -26.32 2.19 -15.27
C LEU A 43 -27.24 3.39 -14.97
N ARG A 44 -26.70 4.44 -14.35
CA ARG A 44 -27.46 5.68 -14.09
C ARG A 44 -27.79 6.44 -15.37
N GLU A 45 -26.86 6.50 -16.33
CA GLU A 45 -27.15 7.09 -17.64
C GLU A 45 -28.26 6.33 -18.37
N GLN A 46 -28.26 4.99 -18.29
CA GLN A 46 -29.32 4.15 -18.86
C GLN A 46 -30.68 4.38 -18.19
N GLU A 47 -30.69 4.48 -16.86
CA GLU A 47 -31.88 4.82 -16.07
C GLU A 47 -32.47 6.17 -16.50
N GLU A 48 -31.62 7.22 -16.58
CA GLU A 48 -32.02 8.57 -16.97
C GLU A 48 -32.58 8.60 -18.40
N GLN A 49 -31.92 7.93 -19.34
CA GLN A 49 -32.39 7.82 -20.73
C GLN A 49 -33.76 7.14 -20.81
N GLN A 50 -33.96 6.08 -20.01
CA GLN A 50 -35.22 5.34 -20.00
C GLN A 50 -36.36 6.15 -19.37
N LEU A 51 -36.10 6.88 -18.29
CA LEU A 51 -37.04 7.81 -17.67
C LEU A 51 -37.43 8.96 -18.62
N ALA A 52 -36.47 9.50 -19.35
CA ALA A 52 -36.72 10.52 -20.38
C ALA A 52 -37.60 9.96 -21.52
N SER A 53 -37.33 8.74 -21.97
CA SER A 53 -38.14 8.06 -23.00
C SER A 53 -39.58 7.85 -22.55
N LEU A 54 -39.79 7.38 -21.32
CA LEU A 54 -41.13 7.22 -20.72
C LEU A 54 -41.88 8.55 -20.61
N SER A 55 -41.19 9.61 -20.20
CA SER A 55 -41.78 10.94 -20.08
C SER A 55 -42.25 11.48 -21.44
N ALA A 56 -41.50 11.21 -22.52
CA ALA A 56 -41.88 11.59 -23.88
C ALA A 56 -43.11 10.82 -24.39
N VAL A 57 -43.25 9.53 -24.07
CA VAL A 57 -44.42 8.73 -24.45
C VAL A 57 -45.71 9.32 -23.89
N GLY A 58 -45.69 9.80 -22.64
CA GLY A 58 -46.86 10.43 -22.00
C GLY A 58 -47.35 11.73 -22.68
N GLN A 59 -46.51 12.40 -23.47
CA GLN A 59 -46.85 13.66 -24.14
C GLN A 59 -47.50 13.48 -25.53
N THR A 60 -47.45 12.26 -26.10
CA THR A 60 -47.88 12.00 -27.49
C THR A 60 -49.35 11.59 -27.65
N GLY A 61 -50.14 11.62 -26.58
CA GLY A 61 -51.61 11.47 -26.60
C GLY A 61 -52.17 10.05 -26.78
N ALA A 62 -51.43 9.14 -27.40
CA ALA A 62 -51.78 7.72 -27.50
C ALA A 62 -50.78 6.86 -26.70
N ILE A 63 -51.19 6.43 -25.50
CA ILE A 63 -50.35 5.62 -24.60
C ILE A 63 -50.55 4.14 -24.92
N ASP A 64 -49.47 3.48 -25.36
CA ASP A 64 -49.41 2.02 -25.46
C ASP A 64 -49.02 1.44 -24.10
N ALA A 65 -50.00 0.87 -23.38
CA ALA A 65 -49.79 0.29 -22.05
C ALA A 65 -48.72 -0.82 -22.04
N SER A 66 -48.57 -1.59 -23.12
CA SER A 66 -47.55 -2.64 -23.21
C SER A 66 -46.13 -2.08 -23.31
N ARG A 67 -45.96 -0.90 -23.92
CA ARG A 67 -44.66 -0.21 -23.97
C ARG A 67 -44.29 0.37 -22.62
N VAL A 68 -45.26 0.96 -21.92
CA VAL A 68 -45.06 1.51 -20.57
C VAL A 68 -44.67 0.40 -19.59
N ASP A 69 -45.41 -0.72 -19.58
CA ASP A 69 -45.14 -1.86 -18.71
C ASP A 69 -43.74 -2.46 -18.90
N ARG A 70 -43.32 -2.64 -20.16
CA ARG A 70 -41.97 -3.10 -20.50
C ARG A 70 -40.89 -2.12 -20.05
N ALA A 71 -41.15 -0.82 -20.19
CA ALA A 71 -40.21 0.21 -19.79
C ALA A 71 -40.06 0.30 -18.26
N LEU A 72 -41.15 0.15 -17.51
CA LEU A 72 -41.10 0.06 -16.04
C LEU A 72 -40.36 -1.20 -15.57
N SER A 73 -40.66 -2.36 -16.18
CA SER A 73 -39.95 -3.61 -15.86
C SER A 73 -38.44 -3.51 -16.12
N TYR A 74 -38.05 -2.78 -17.17
CA TYR A 74 -36.64 -2.53 -17.47
C TYR A 74 -35.99 -1.58 -16.46
N LEU A 75 -36.69 -0.53 -16.01
CA LEU A 75 -36.23 0.34 -14.93
C LEU A 75 -36.02 -0.44 -13.63
N ASP A 76 -36.97 -1.29 -13.23
CA ASP A 76 -36.82 -2.15 -12.04
C ASP A 76 -35.55 -3.02 -12.12
N ALA A 77 -35.25 -3.56 -13.32
CA ALA A 77 -34.05 -4.33 -13.55
C ALA A 77 -32.76 -3.49 -13.47
N ILE A 78 -32.79 -2.24 -13.94
CA ILE A 78 -31.68 -1.29 -13.79
C ILE A 78 -31.49 -0.92 -12.32
N GLU A 79 -32.54 -0.57 -11.58
CA GLU A 79 -32.47 -0.24 -10.15
C GLU A 79 -31.90 -1.41 -9.32
N ALA A 80 -32.34 -2.64 -9.62
CA ALA A 80 -31.79 -3.84 -9.00
C ALA A 80 -30.29 -4.02 -9.33
N SER A 81 -29.87 -3.67 -10.54
CA SER A 81 -28.46 -3.73 -10.96
C SER A 81 -27.62 -2.65 -10.29
N ILE A 82 -28.14 -1.42 -10.19
CA ILE A 82 -27.53 -0.31 -9.44
C ILE A 82 -27.35 -0.69 -7.98
N SER A 83 -28.38 -1.27 -7.35
CA SER A 83 -28.33 -1.69 -5.95
C SER A 83 -27.24 -2.76 -5.71
N LYS A 84 -27.12 -3.74 -6.60
CA LYS A 84 -26.03 -4.73 -6.56
C LYS A 84 -24.67 -4.08 -6.74
N GLN A 85 -24.56 -3.16 -7.70
CA GLN A 85 -23.31 -2.46 -7.98
C GLN A 85 -22.84 -1.62 -6.79
N LEU A 86 -23.76 -0.92 -6.10
CA LEU A 86 -23.46 -0.18 -4.87
C LEU A 86 -22.97 -1.11 -3.75
N ALA A 87 -23.55 -2.31 -3.62
CA ALA A 87 -23.06 -3.30 -2.65
C ALA A 87 -21.63 -3.76 -2.99
N HIS A 88 -21.30 -3.93 -4.28
CA HIS A 88 -19.94 -4.25 -4.71
C HIS A 88 -18.96 -3.11 -4.41
N VAL A 89 -19.33 -1.86 -4.67
CA VAL A 89 -18.52 -0.68 -4.33
C VAL A 89 -18.26 -0.62 -2.82
N ALA A 90 -19.29 -0.77 -1.99
CA ALA A 90 -19.14 -0.75 -0.53
C ALA A 90 -18.23 -1.88 -0.01
N ALA A 91 -18.37 -3.09 -0.56
CA ALA A 91 -17.49 -4.22 -0.23
C ALA A 91 -16.03 -3.95 -0.63
N LEU A 92 -15.82 -3.33 -1.79
CA LEU A 92 -14.49 -2.95 -2.25
C LEU A 92 -13.87 -1.86 -1.38
N GLU A 93 -14.64 -0.83 -1.00
CA GLU A 93 -14.18 0.22 -0.08
C GLU A 93 -13.70 -0.36 1.25
N SER A 94 -14.44 -1.34 1.80
CA SER A 94 -14.03 -2.06 3.01
C SER A 94 -12.68 -2.78 2.81
N ARG A 95 -12.48 -3.47 1.67
CA ARG A 95 -11.21 -4.12 1.33
C ARG A 95 -10.07 -3.11 1.18
N VAL A 96 -10.32 -1.97 0.53
CA VAL A 96 -9.34 -0.89 0.38
C VAL A 96 -8.93 -0.35 1.76
N SER A 97 -9.90 -0.10 2.65
CA SER A 97 -9.62 0.38 4.00
C SER A 97 -8.76 -0.61 4.79
N ALA A 98 -9.14 -1.90 4.79
CA ALA A 98 -8.39 -2.95 5.47
C ALA A 98 -6.96 -3.10 4.91
N SER A 99 -6.78 -3.03 3.58
CA SER A 99 -5.46 -3.10 2.95
C SER A 99 -4.59 -1.89 3.30
N ARG A 100 -5.17 -0.69 3.36
CA ARG A 100 -4.46 0.53 3.80
C ARG A 100 -4.00 0.43 5.24
N GLU A 101 -4.86 -0.04 6.14
CA GLU A 101 -4.49 -0.27 7.55
C GLU A 101 -3.36 -1.29 7.69
N ALA A 102 -3.44 -2.40 6.94
CA ALA A 102 -2.39 -3.41 6.91
C ALA A 102 -1.05 -2.84 6.41
N LEU A 103 -1.07 -2.03 5.35
CA LEU A 103 0.12 -1.36 4.83
C LEU A 103 0.75 -0.42 5.87
N VAL A 104 -0.07 0.35 6.59
CA VAL A 104 0.43 1.22 7.68
C VAL A 104 1.11 0.39 8.77
N GLY A 105 0.57 -0.77 9.12
CA GLY A 105 1.21 -1.72 10.05
C GLY A 105 2.59 -2.16 9.56
N ILE A 106 2.67 -2.62 8.32
CA ILE A 106 3.93 -3.06 7.69
C ILE A 106 4.96 -1.92 7.66
N LEU A 107 4.55 -0.71 7.31
CA LEU A 107 5.44 0.46 7.27
C LEU A 107 6.01 0.80 8.65
N LYS A 108 5.19 0.74 9.71
CA LYS A 108 5.64 0.97 11.10
C LYS A 108 6.69 -0.06 11.51
N GLU A 109 6.41 -1.34 11.25
CA GLU A 109 7.33 -2.45 11.57
C GLU A 109 8.64 -2.34 10.77
N LYS A 110 8.55 -2.04 9.47
CA LYS A 110 9.71 -1.81 8.60
C LYS A 110 10.57 -0.68 9.14
N GLN A 111 9.96 0.46 9.47
CA GLN A 111 10.67 1.62 9.99
C GLN A 111 11.39 1.33 11.32
N LEU A 112 10.78 0.52 12.20
CA LEU A 112 11.43 0.06 13.42
C LEU A 112 12.67 -0.80 13.11
N LEU A 113 12.56 -1.75 12.19
CA LEU A 113 13.69 -2.60 11.78
C LEU A 113 14.81 -1.82 11.12
N GLU A 114 14.48 -0.79 10.33
CA GLU A 114 15.46 0.10 9.70
C GLU A 114 16.22 0.90 10.76
N ARG A 115 15.54 1.46 11.76
CA ARG A 115 16.20 2.14 12.89
C ARG A 115 17.12 1.21 13.68
N LEU A 116 16.69 -0.04 13.94
CA LEU A 116 17.53 -1.04 14.60
C LEU A 116 18.77 -1.39 13.79
N ARG A 117 18.63 -1.47 12.46
CA ARG A 117 19.76 -1.69 11.55
C ARG A 117 20.74 -0.52 11.57
N GLU A 118 20.24 0.71 11.56
CA GLU A 118 21.05 1.93 11.65
C GLU A 118 21.83 1.98 12.98
N GLN A 119 21.17 1.68 14.09
CA GLN A 119 21.82 1.58 15.41
C GLN A 119 22.92 0.52 15.41
N HIS A 120 22.63 -0.71 14.94
CA HIS A 120 23.63 -1.78 14.85
C HIS A 120 24.84 -1.37 13.99
N ALA A 121 24.60 -0.66 12.87
CA ALA A 121 25.67 -0.15 12.02
C ALA A 121 26.50 0.94 12.72
N GLY A 122 25.86 1.86 13.44
CA GLY A 122 26.54 2.89 14.24
C GLY A 122 27.44 2.27 15.31
N GLU A 123 26.90 1.35 16.11
CA GLU A 123 27.66 0.69 17.16
C GLU A 123 28.82 -0.16 16.60
N ALA A 124 28.65 -0.77 15.42
CA ALA A 124 29.72 -1.50 14.75
C ALA A 124 30.85 -0.58 14.30
N ARG A 125 30.53 0.62 13.77
CA ARG A 125 31.52 1.65 13.40
C ARG A 125 32.28 2.17 14.62
N GLU A 126 31.58 2.50 15.70
CA GLU A 126 32.23 2.95 16.93
C GLU A 126 33.18 1.89 17.50
N ALA A 127 32.74 0.62 17.53
CA ALA A 127 33.58 -0.48 18.00
C ALA A 127 34.82 -0.70 17.11
N GLN A 128 34.71 -0.45 15.80
CA GLN A 128 35.83 -0.50 14.88
C GLN A 128 36.79 0.66 15.11
N GLN A 129 36.26 1.89 15.25
CA GLN A 129 37.06 3.08 15.54
C GLN A 129 37.87 2.94 16.83
N ARG A 130 37.24 2.45 17.91
CA ARG A 130 37.94 2.19 19.18
C ARG A 130 39.11 1.23 19.02
N ARG A 131 38.94 0.16 18.24
CA ARG A 131 40.03 -0.80 17.97
C ARG A 131 41.17 -0.18 17.17
N GLU A 132 40.85 0.64 16.18
CA GLU A 132 41.87 1.31 15.37
C GLU A 132 42.67 2.31 16.21
N THR A 133 42.00 3.02 17.13
CA THR A 133 42.66 3.89 18.11
C THR A 133 43.54 3.07 19.06
N ASP A 134 43.03 2.01 19.68
CA ASP A 134 43.78 1.16 20.60
C ASP A 134 45.04 0.57 19.92
N GLN A 135 44.92 0.10 18.68
CA GLN A 135 46.05 -0.41 17.90
C GLN A 135 47.07 0.68 17.56
N SER A 136 46.61 1.90 17.25
CA SER A 136 47.49 3.02 16.95
C SER A 136 48.29 3.46 18.18
N ASP A 137 47.64 3.53 19.33
CA ASP A 137 48.25 3.87 20.61
C ASP A 137 49.27 2.81 21.06
N GLU A 138 48.95 1.53 20.85
CA GLU A 138 49.88 0.42 21.12
C GLU A 138 51.13 0.52 20.23
N MET A 139 50.97 0.76 18.93
CA MET A 139 52.09 0.95 18.00
C MET A 139 52.94 2.18 18.36
N ALA A 140 52.32 3.29 18.74
CA ALA A 140 53.02 4.50 19.16
C ALA A 140 53.84 4.25 20.43
N SER A 141 53.26 3.57 21.42
CA SER A 141 53.92 3.20 22.67
C SER A 141 55.11 2.27 22.42
N GLN A 142 54.95 1.24 21.59
CA GLN A 142 56.05 0.35 21.21
C GLN A 142 57.19 1.08 20.49
N ARG A 143 56.87 2.01 19.57
CA ARG A 143 57.88 2.84 18.88
C ARG A 143 58.64 3.74 19.85
N HIS A 144 57.94 4.35 20.80
CA HIS A 144 58.56 5.21 21.82
C HIS A 144 59.53 4.41 22.70
N ILE A 145 59.11 3.23 23.18
CA ILE A 145 59.96 2.32 23.99
C ILE A 145 61.23 1.89 23.24
N ARG A 146 61.15 1.64 21.93
CA ARG A 146 62.34 1.28 21.14
C ARG A 146 63.32 2.45 21.05
N ARG A 147 62.84 3.66 20.75
CA ARG A 147 63.70 4.85 20.65
C ARG A 147 64.40 5.20 21.96
N THR A 148 63.71 5.05 23.10
CA THR A 148 64.33 5.32 24.41
C THR A 148 65.35 4.25 24.83
N ARG A 149 65.25 3.03 24.29
CA ARG A 149 66.26 1.96 24.51
C ARG A 149 67.47 2.04 23.59
N GLU A 150 67.33 2.62 22.39
CA GLU A 150 68.45 2.80 21.44
C GLU A 150 69.27 4.07 21.72
N GLY A 151 68.75 4.99 22.54
CA GLY A 151 69.43 6.24 22.95
C GLY A 151 70.10 6.20 24.32
N ALA A 152 70.17 5.03 24.97
CA ALA A 152 70.87 4.77 26.23
C ALA A 152 72.01 3.77 25.98
#